data_AF-A0A9W6QWJ4-F1
#
_entry.id   AF-A0A9W6QWJ4-F1
#
_cell.length_a   1.000
_cell.length_b   1.000
_cell.length_c   1.000
_cell.angle_alpha   90.00
_cell.angle_beta   90.00
_cell.angle_gamma   90.00
#
_symmetry.space_group_name_H-M   'P 1'
#
loop_
_entity.id
_entity.type
_entity.pdbx_description
1 polymer ?
#
loop_
_entity_poly.entity_id
_entity_poly.type
_entity_poly.pdbx_seq_one_letter_code
_entity_poly.pdbx_strand_id
1 'polypeptide(L)'
;MSWSDYHRRRAALDAVLAHLRSDPGAPVPFHGEVAELFDSPAQVLLALHYRWTLKLTGRIGLAQAEADRDPDVDLVDAVTAAWLDTAAEHGLLRAVIDAHAAADPEVLRPGLESEQRMLALAAGLVGPDEPRAEITRVGAAFTALLRTTPRPHRKARHLFGRFAASA
;
A
#
# COMPACT_ATOMS: atom_id res chain seq x y z
N MET A 1 13.56 13.41 -16.11
CA MET A 1 12.32 12.79 -16.63
C MET A 1 11.34 13.90 -16.91
N SER A 2 10.78 13.96 -18.12
CA SER A 2 9.82 15.02 -18.49
C SER A 2 8.42 14.71 -17.93
N TRP A 3 7.54 15.72 -17.91
CA TRP A 3 6.12 15.54 -17.55
C TRP A 3 5.42 14.54 -18.47
N SER A 4 5.74 14.55 -19.76
CA SER A 4 5.23 13.57 -20.73
C SER A 4 5.70 12.16 -20.42
N ASP A 5 6.96 11.96 -20.03
CA ASP A 5 7.50 10.63 -19.69
C ASP A 5 6.77 10.04 -18.47
N TYR A 6 6.41 10.89 -17.50
CA TYR A 6 5.65 10.47 -16.33
C TYR A 6 4.27 9.92 -16.73
N HIS A 7 3.53 10.65 -17.58
CA HIS A 7 2.21 10.21 -18.03
C HIS A 7 2.27 8.94 -18.88
N ARG A 8 3.27 8.81 -19.76
CA ARG A 8 3.49 7.59 -20.55
C ARG A 8 3.75 6.38 -19.65
N ARG A 9 4.66 6.50 -18.68
CA ARG A 9 4.93 5.43 -17.70
C ARG A 9 3.69 5.03 -16.92
N ARG A 10 2.89 6.01 -16.49
CA ARG A 10 1.62 5.74 -15.79
C ARG A 10 0.63 4.98 -16.67
N ALA A 11 0.43 5.41 -17.91
CA ALA A 11 -0.47 4.75 -18.86
C ALA A 11 -0.02 3.31 -19.17
N ALA A 12 1.29 3.09 -19.33
CA ALA A 12 1.86 1.76 -19.53
C ALA A 12 1.59 0.83 -18.32
N LEU A 13 1.76 1.32 -17.09
CA LEU A 13 1.43 0.54 -15.89
C LEU A 13 -0.09 0.25 -15.78
N ASP A 14 -0.94 1.20 -16.16
CA ASP A 14 -2.40 0.98 -16.20
C ASP A 14 -2.78 -0.10 -17.23
N ALA A 15 -2.11 -0.12 -18.39
CA ALA A 15 -2.30 -1.17 -19.40
C ALA A 15 -1.83 -2.54 -18.92
N VAL A 16 -0.68 -2.62 -18.24
CA VAL A 16 -0.19 -3.86 -17.59
C VAL A 16 -1.21 -4.39 -16.59
N LEU A 17 -1.73 -3.54 -15.70
CA LEU A 17 -2.76 -3.94 -14.74
C LEU A 17 -4.04 -4.42 -15.44
N ALA A 18 -4.47 -3.73 -16.50
CA ALA A 18 -5.64 -4.14 -17.27
C ALA A 18 -5.47 -5.53 -17.90
N HIS A 19 -4.27 -5.85 -18.40
CA HIS A 19 -3.94 -7.16 -18.95
C HIS A 19 -3.99 -8.27 -17.89
N LEU A 20 -3.45 -7.99 -16.69
CA LEU A 20 -3.40 -8.94 -15.57
C LEU A 20 -4.72 -9.03 -14.78
N ARG A 21 -5.80 -8.39 -15.23
CA ARG A 21 -7.07 -8.35 -14.48
C ARG A 21 -7.70 -9.72 -14.28
N SER A 22 -7.68 -10.57 -15.30
CA SER A 22 -8.26 -11.92 -15.24
C SER A 22 -7.37 -12.92 -14.51
N ASP A 23 -6.06 -12.69 -14.54
CA ASP A 23 -5.05 -13.51 -13.87
C ASP A 23 -3.91 -12.61 -13.35
N PRO A 24 -3.98 -12.19 -12.08
CA PRO A 24 -2.94 -11.34 -11.48
C PRO A 24 -1.56 -11.99 -11.38
N GLY A 25 -1.46 -13.32 -11.54
CA GLY A 25 -0.19 -14.06 -11.51
C GLY A 25 0.37 -14.39 -12.88
N ALA A 26 -0.32 -14.03 -13.97
CA ALA A 26 0.16 -14.25 -15.32
C ALA A 26 1.47 -13.48 -15.57
N PRO A 27 2.32 -13.94 -16.52
CA PRO A 27 3.55 -13.23 -16.87
C PRO A 27 3.29 -11.76 -17.21
N VAL A 28 4.13 -10.87 -16.69
CA VAL A 28 4.02 -9.43 -16.95
C VAL A 28 4.21 -9.16 -18.45
N PRO A 29 3.26 -8.50 -19.14
CA PRO A 29 3.40 -8.19 -20.55
C PRO A 29 4.56 -7.23 -20.78
N PHE A 30 5.51 -7.63 -21.63
CA PHE A 30 6.72 -6.85 -21.89
C PHE A 30 6.97 -6.70 -23.40
N HIS A 31 6.18 -5.83 -24.02
CA HIS A 31 6.21 -5.56 -25.46
C HIS A 31 5.67 -4.15 -25.73
N GLY A 32 5.88 -3.63 -26.96
CA GLY A 32 5.42 -2.30 -27.36
C GLY A 32 5.94 -1.21 -26.43
N GLU A 33 5.05 -0.27 -26.03
CA GLU A 33 5.40 0.86 -25.18
C GLU A 33 5.96 0.45 -23.80
N VAL A 34 5.58 -0.72 -23.26
CA VAL A 34 6.13 -1.21 -21.98
C VAL A 34 7.63 -1.51 -22.13
N ALA A 35 8.03 -2.18 -23.22
CA ALA A 35 9.43 -2.52 -23.48
C ALA A 35 10.29 -1.30 -23.86
N GLU A 36 9.67 -0.19 -24.31
CA GLU A 36 10.35 1.08 -24.54
C GLU A 36 10.63 1.85 -23.24
N LEU A 37 9.76 1.70 -22.22
CA LEU A 37 9.78 2.53 -21.01
C LEU A 37 10.47 1.87 -19.81
N PHE A 38 10.59 0.54 -19.83
CA PHE A 38 11.13 -0.28 -18.75
C PHE A 38 12.17 -1.26 -19.31
N ASP A 39 13.23 -1.50 -18.56
CA ASP A 39 14.34 -2.35 -19.01
C ASP A 39 14.05 -3.85 -18.90
N SER A 40 13.05 -4.24 -18.10
CA SER A 40 12.67 -5.64 -17.89
C SER A 40 11.28 -5.81 -17.27
N PRO A 41 10.69 -7.02 -17.33
CA PRO A 41 9.48 -7.35 -16.56
C PRO A 41 9.65 -7.10 -15.05
N ALA A 42 10.84 -7.35 -14.49
CA ALA A 42 11.14 -7.09 -13.09
C ALA A 42 11.08 -5.58 -12.76
N GLN A 43 11.54 -4.71 -13.65
CA GLN A 43 11.40 -3.26 -13.48
C GLN A 43 9.94 -2.81 -13.49
N VAL A 44 9.08 -3.46 -14.27
CA VAL A 44 7.63 -3.20 -14.24
C VAL A 44 7.04 -3.58 -12.88
N LEU A 45 7.39 -4.75 -12.32
CA LEU A 45 6.94 -5.17 -10.98
C LEU A 45 7.40 -4.20 -9.88
N LEU A 46 8.66 -3.77 -9.93
CA LEU A 46 9.19 -2.76 -8.99
C LEU A 46 8.44 -1.42 -9.12
N ALA A 47 8.10 -1.00 -10.33
CA ALA A 47 7.33 0.22 -10.57
C ALA A 47 5.88 0.11 -10.08
N LEU A 48 5.25 -1.07 -10.20
CA LEU A 48 3.94 -1.36 -9.62
C LEU A 48 4.01 -1.30 -8.09
N HIS A 49 5.00 -1.96 -7.48
CA HIS A 49 5.22 -1.88 -6.03
C HIS A 49 5.45 -0.44 -5.56
N TYR A 50 6.27 0.34 -6.28
CA TYR A 50 6.49 1.75 -5.97
C TYR A 50 5.19 2.57 -6.04
N ARG A 51 4.36 2.34 -7.06
CA ARG A 51 3.04 2.97 -7.16
C ARG A 51 2.16 2.62 -5.97
N TRP A 52 2.17 1.37 -5.51
CA TRP A 52 1.47 0.95 -4.30
C TRP A 52 2.00 1.68 -3.07
N THR A 53 3.32 1.72 -2.89
CA THR A 53 3.96 2.43 -1.77
C THR A 53 3.54 3.89 -1.72
N LEU A 54 3.54 4.63 -2.84
CA LEU A 54 3.10 6.03 -2.89
C LEU A 54 1.64 6.22 -2.43
N LYS A 55 0.75 5.29 -2.78
CA LYS A 55 -0.65 5.34 -2.37
C LYS A 55 -0.80 5.08 -0.89
N LEU A 56 -0.11 4.04 -0.41
CA LEU A 56 -0.16 3.62 0.98
C LEU A 56 0.43 4.69 1.90
N THR A 57 1.62 5.23 1.60
CA THR A 57 2.27 6.25 2.43
C THR A 57 1.48 7.55 2.47
N GLY A 58 0.84 7.94 1.37
CA GLY A 58 -0.07 9.09 1.35
C GLY A 58 -1.24 8.92 2.32
N ARG A 59 -1.85 7.72 2.38
CA ARG A 59 -2.98 7.45 3.28
C ARG A 59 -2.55 7.29 4.73
N ILE A 60 -1.42 6.64 4.99
CA ILE A 60 -0.83 6.52 6.32
C ILE A 60 -0.45 7.90 6.88
N GLY A 61 0.17 8.76 6.07
CA GLY A 61 0.53 10.11 6.52
C GLY A 61 -0.69 10.93 6.97
N LEU A 62 -1.84 10.76 6.32
CA LEU A 62 -3.09 11.38 6.78
C LEU A 62 -3.60 10.78 8.10
N ALA A 63 -3.51 9.47 8.26
CA ALA A 63 -3.91 8.79 9.49
C ALA A 63 -3.03 9.21 10.68
N GLN A 64 -1.72 9.30 10.49
CA GLN A 64 -0.77 9.78 11.51
C GLN A 64 -1.04 11.25 11.86
N ALA A 65 -1.24 12.11 10.87
CA ALA A 65 -1.58 13.51 11.11
C ALA A 65 -2.94 13.71 11.80
N GLU A 66 -3.86 12.74 11.72
CA GLU A 66 -5.09 12.73 12.51
C GLU A 66 -4.82 12.33 13.97
N ALA A 67 -4.04 11.28 14.20
CA ALA A 67 -3.65 10.85 15.54
C ALA A 67 -2.82 11.89 16.28
N ASP A 68 -1.93 12.62 15.59
CA ASP A 68 -1.16 13.72 16.19
C ASP A 68 -2.06 14.85 16.70
N ARG A 69 -3.26 15.01 16.14
CA ARG A 69 -4.25 16.04 16.52
C ARG A 69 -5.25 15.56 17.56
N ASP A 70 -5.45 14.26 17.68
CA ASP A 70 -6.45 13.64 18.56
C ASP A 70 -5.82 12.43 19.29
N PRO A 71 -5.40 12.60 20.55
CA PRO A 71 -4.77 11.55 21.35
C PRO A 71 -5.65 10.31 21.57
N ASP A 72 -6.96 10.39 21.34
CA ASP A 72 -7.88 9.24 21.47
C ASP A 72 -7.83 8.31 20.25
N VAL A 73 -7.12 8.68 19.18
CA VAL A 73 -6.95 7.85 17.99
C VAL A 73 -5.86 6.80 18.22
N ASP A 74 -6.25 5.53 18.18
CA ASP A 74 -5.31 4.41 18.16
C ASP A 74 -4.59 4.34 16.80
N LEU A 75 -3.27 4.51 16.82
CA LEU A 75 -2.42 4.47 15.63
C LEU A 75 -2.44 3.11 14.90
N VAL A 76 -2.56 2.00 15.64
CA VAL A 76 -2.62 0.66 15.05
C VAL A 76 -3.91 0.51 14.26
N ASP A 77 -5.03 0.94 14.81
CA ASP A 77 -6.33 0.92 14.12
C ASP A 77 -6.35 1.88 12.92
N ALA A 78 -5.78 3.08 13.08
CA ALA A 78 -5.71 4.08 12.02
C ALA A 78 -4.86 3.60 10.82
N VAL A 79 -3.68 3.02 11.09
CA VAL A 79 -2.82 2.44 10.05
C VAL A 79 -3.45 1.19 9.43
N THR A 80 -4.12 0.36 10.23
CA THR A 80 -4.89 -0.80 9.75
C THR A 80 -5.97 -0.36 8.76
N ALA A 81 -6.77 0.64 9.12
CA ALA A 81 -7.79 1.19 8.25
C ALA A 81 -7.19 1.81 6.97
N ALA A 82 -6.09 2.55 7.08
CA ALA A 82 -5.38 3.11 5.93
C ALA A 82 -4.89 2.02 4.97
N TRP A 83 -4.29 0.94 5.48
CA TRP A 83 -3.84 -0.16 4.64
C TRP A 83 -5.03 -0.86 3.96
N LEU A 84 -6.07 -1.22 4.71
CA LEU A 84 -7.25 -1.93 4.20
C LEU A 84 -8.01 -1.11 3.15
N ASP A 85 -8.17 0.19 3.38
CA ASP A 85 -8.82 1.07 2.42
C ASP A 85 -7.98 1.23 1.14
N THR A 86 -6.66 1.36 1.27
CA THR A 86 -5.76 1.44 0.09
C THR A 86 -5.81 0.14 -0.71
N ALA A 87 -5.76 -1.01 -0.01
CA ALA A 87 -5.89 -2.32 -0.62
C ALA A 87 -7.25 -2.49 -1.32
N ALA A 88 -8.33 -1.96 -0.75
CA ALA A 88 -9.63 -2.02 -1.38
C ALA A 88 -9.75 -1.13 -2.63
N GLU A 89 -9.23 0.10 -2.57
CA GLU A 89 -9.26 1.04 -3.69
C GLU A 89 -8.34 0.58 -4.85
N HIS A 90 -7.25 -0.11 -4.51
CA HIS A 90 -6.23 -0.56 -5.46
C HIS A 90 -6.04 -2.08 -5.44
N GLY A 91 -7.14 -2.82 -5.30
CA GLY A 91 -7.12 -4.28 -5.09
C GLY A 91 -6.41 -5.06 -6.19
N LEU A 92 -6.57 -4.67 -7.46
CA LEU A 92 -5.87 -5.32 -8.57
C LEU A 92 -4.35 -5.11 -8.49
N LEU A 93 -3.91 -3.89 -8.15
CA LEU A 93 -2.49 -3.59 -7.98
C LEU A 93 -1.89 -4.43 -6.85
N ARG A 94 -2.59 -4.49 -5.70
CA ARG A 94 -2.17 -5.32 -4.56
C ARG A 94 -2.12 -6.80 -4.93
N ALA A 95 -3.13 -7.32 -5.62
CA ALA A 95 -3.21 -8.71 -6.04
C ALA A 95 -2.08 -9.12 -6.98
N VAL A 96 -1.72 -8.26 -7.95
CA VAL A 96 -0.58 -8.50 -8.85
C VAL A 96 0.73 -8.56 -8.07
N ILE A 97 0.98 -7.59 -7.17
CA ILE A 97 2.18 -7.59 -6.31
C ILE A 97 2.24 -8.87 -5.47
N ASP A 98 1.13 -9.30 -4.89
CA ASP A 98 1.07 -10.50 -4.04
C ASP A 98 1.29 -11.80 -4.82
N ALA A 99 0.68 -11.93 -6.00
CA ALA A 99 0.85 -13.10 -6.85
C ALA A 99 2.31 -13.25 -7.30
N HIS A 100 2.94 -12.17 -7.76
CA HIS A 100 4.33 -12.20 -8.20
C HIS A 100 5.32 -12.34 -7.04
N ALA A 101 5.03 -11.77 -5.87
CA ALA A 101 5.86 -11.98 -4.69
C ALA A 101 5.84 -13.43 -4.18
N ALA A 102 4.74 -14.15 -4.40
CA ALA A 102 4.65 -15.58 -4.07
C ALA A 102 5.41 -16.45 -5.09
N ALA A 103 5.38 -16.08 -6.38
CA ALA A 103 6.01 -16.84 -7.46
C ALA A 103 7.53 -16.60 -7.57
N ASP A 104 7.96 -15.35 -7.46
CA ASP A 104 9.36 -14.93 -7.49
C ASP A 104 9.62 -13.90 -6.38
N PRO A 105 9.91 -14.37 -5.16
CA PRO A 105 10.10 -13.49 -4.01
C PRO A 105 11.27 -12.51 -4.19
N GLU A 106 12.31 -12.87 -4.93
CA GLU A 106 13.58 -12.14 -4.92
C GLU A 106 13.47 -10.73 -5.51
N VAL A 107 12.62 -10.56 -6.54
CA VAL A 107 12.40 -9.26 -7.18
C VAL A 107 11.72 -8.28 -6.21
N LEU A 108 10.71 -8.73 -5.47
CA LEU A 108 9.87 -7.85 -4.65
C LEU A 108 10.26 -7.83 -3.16
N ARG A 109 11.01 -8.82 -2.67
CA ARG A 109 11.38 -8.98 -1.25
C ARG A 109 11.98 -7.71 -0.64
N PRO A 110 12.97 -7.03 -1.24
CA PRO A 110 13.52 -5.80 -0.65
C PRO A 110 12.47 -4.70 -0.47
N GLY A 111 11.56 -4.55 -1.44
CA GLY A 111 10.47 -3.59 -1.41
C GLY A 111 9.43 -3.93 -0.34
N LEU A 112 9.02 -5.20 -0.27
CA LEU A 112 8.05 -5.68 0.71
C LEU A 112 8.58 -5.59 2.14
N GLU A 113 9.85 -5.91 2.36
CA GLU A 113 10.47 -5.71 3.66
C GLU A 113 10.52 -4.22 4.04
N SER A 114 10.69 -3.32 3.06
CA SER A 114 10.63 -1.89 3.31
C SER A 114 9.22 -1.42 3.68
N GLU A 115 8.20 -1.94 3.00
CA GLU A 115 6.79 -1.70 3.35
C GLU A 115 6.48 -2.20 4.77
N GLN A 116 6.90 -3.42 5.11
CA GLN A 116 6.70 -4.02 6.43
C GLN A 116 7.30 -3.15 7.54
N ARG A 117 8.56 -2.72 7.37
CA ARG A 117 9.22 -1.83 8.33
C ARG A 117 8.47 -0.50 8.48
N MET A 118 8.07 0.09 7.36
CA MET A 118 7.30 1.34 7.36
C MET A 118 5.98 1.18 8.11
N LEU A 119 5.25 0.08 7.90
CA LEU A 119 4.00 -0.18 8.61
C LEU A 119 4.20 -0.36 10.11
N ALA A 120 5.23 -1.09 10.53
CA ALA A 120 5.53 -1.31 11.95
C ALA A 120 5.83 0.01 12.67
N LEU A 121 6.67 0.86 12.06
CA LEU A 121 7.02 2.17 12.59
C LEU A 121 5.82 3.12 12.59
N ALA A 122 5.05 3.16 11.49
CA ALA A 122 3.92 4.05 11.36
C ALA A 122 2.79 3.74 12.36
N ALA A 123 2.59 2.46 12.67
CA ALA A 123 1.62 1.99 13.65
C ALA A 123 2.13 2.11 15.11
N GLY A 124 3.37 2.55 15.33
CA GLY A 124 3.96 2.65 16.67
C GLY A 124 4.21 1.30 17.35
N LEU A 125 4.27 0.21 16.59
CA LEU A 125 4.48 -1.15 17.13
C LEU A 125 5.93 -1.40 17.55
N VAL A 126 6.85 -0.60 17.02
CA VAL A 126 8.30 -0.66 17.27
C VAL A 126 8.91 0.73 17.26
N GLY A 127 9.97 0.93 18.02
CA GLY A 127 10.79 2.14 18.02
C GLY A 127 11.73 2.24 16.81
N PRO A 128 12.14 3.46 16.40
CA PRO A 128 13.07 3.66 15.28
C PRO A 128 14.51 3.23 15.58
N ASP A 129 14.86 3.08 16.85
CA ASP A 129 16.17 2.64 17.36
C ASP A 129 16.28 1.12 17.48
N GLU A 130 15.18 0.38 17.26
CA GLU A 130 15.20 -1.07 17.24
C GLU A 130 16.02 -1.64 16.08
N PRO A 131 16.60 -2.85 16.23
CA PRO A 131 17.32 -3.50 15.15
C PRO A 131 16.45 -3.67 13.90
N ARG A 132 17.01 -3.39 12.72
CA ARG A 132 16.28 -3.48 11.44
C ARG A 132 15.60 -4.83 11.22
N ALA A 133 16.22 -5.92 11.66
CA ALA A 133 15.64 -7.27 11.58
C ALA A 133 14.39 -7.41 12.47
N GLU A 134 14.41 -6.81 13.67
CA GLU A 134 13.29 -6.79 14.61
C GLU A 134 12.09 -6.05 14.00
N ILE A 135 12.31 -4.81 13.53
CA ILE A 135 11.32 -3.97 12.86
C ILE A 135 10.71 -4.71 11.66
N THR A 136 11.54 -5.38 10.84
CA THR A 136 11.07 -6.13 9.67
C THR A 136 10.16 -7.30 10.09
N ARG A 137 10.56 -8.04 11.14
CA ARG A 137 9.79 -9.18 11.63
C ARG A 137 8.45 -8.74 12.25
N VAL A 138 8.41 -7.67 13.05
CA VAL A 138 7.14 -7.13 13.58
C VAL A 138 6.25 -6.65 12.43
N GLY A 139 6.83 -5.93 11.47
CA GLY A 139 6.10 -5.48 10.27
C GLY A 139 5.55 -6.62 9.41
N ALA A 140 6.30 -7.72 9.27
CA ALA A 140 5.85 -8.91 8.57
C ALA A 140 4.67 -9.57 9.31
N ALA A 141 4.74 -9.70 10.63
CA ALA A 141 3.64 -10.21 11.45
C ALA A 141 2.39 -9.32 11.34
N PHE A 142 2.55 -8.00 11.44
CA PHE A 142 1.45 -7.06 11.28
C PHE A 142 0.82 -7.14 9.88
N THR A 143 1.64 -7.18 8.82
CA THR A 143 1.15 -7.33 7.44
C THR A 143 0.39 -8.65 7.24
N ALA A 144 0.83 -9.75 7.87
CA ALA A 144 0.12 -11.02 7.82
C ALA A 144 -1.27 -10.92 8.48
N LEU A 145 -1.38 -10.20 9.61
CA LEU A 145 -2.68 -9.90 10.24
C LEU A 145 -3.56 -9.07 9.31
N LEU A 146 -3.05 -7.96 8.75
CA LEU A 146 -3.81 -7.10 7.83
C LEU A 146 -4.42 -7.86 6.65
N ARG A 147 -3.72 -8.87 6.13
CA ARG A 147 -4.19 -9.73 5.02
C ARG A 147 -5.32 -10.69 5.42
N THR A 148 -5.42 -11.02 6.69
CA THR A 148 -6.42 -11.96 7.24
C THR A 148 -7.58 -11.25 7.93
N THR A 149 -7.42 -9.96 8.26
CA THR A 149 -8.44 -9.13 8.90
C THR A 149 -9.68 -8.99 8.01
N PRO A 150 -10.86 -9.45 8.47
CA PRO A 150 -12.12 -9.12 7.83
C PRO A 150 -12.34 -7.61 7.91
N ARG A 151 -12.84 -7.00 6.84
CA ARG A 151 -13.09 -5.56 6.78
C ARG A 151 -13.88 -5.09 8.01
N PRO A 152 -13.34 -4.18 8.85
CA PRO A 152 -14.14 -3.58 9.91
C PRO A 152 -15.22 -2.72 9.26
N HIS A 153 -16.48 -2.93 9.64
CA HIS A 153 -17.55 -1.99 9.32
C HIS A 153 -17.22 -0.68 10.03
N ARG A 154 -16.80 0.33 9.27
CA ARG A 154 -16.62 1.69 9.80
C ARG A 154 -17.97 2.13 10.39
N LYS A 155 -18.10 2.14 11.71
CA LYS A 155 -19.25 2.75 12.38
C LYS A 155 -19.25 4.20 11.93
N ALA A 156 -20.29 4.59 11.19
CA ALA A 156 -20.50 5.98 10.84
C ALA A 156 -20.51 6.78 12.15
N ARG A 157 -19.47 7.58 12.39
CA ARG A 157 -19.48 8.55 13.49
C ARG A 157 -20.70 9.43 13.23
N HIS A 158 -21.75 9.26 14.02
CA HIS A 158 -22.97 10.04 13.92
C HIS A 158 -22.64 11.52 14.13
N LEU A 159 -22.51 12.26 13.02
CA LEU A 159 -22.38 13.72 12.97
C LEU A 159 -23.75 14.40 13.17
N PHE A 160 -24.58 13.88 14.06
CA PHE A 160 -25.86 14.49 14.43
C PHE A 160 -25.95 14.58 15.95
N GLY A 161 -25.82 15.80 16.48
CA GLY A 161 -26.24 16.09 17.85
C GLY A 161 -25.47 17.19 18.55
N ARG A 162 -25.42 18.41 17.99
CA ARG A 162 -25.26 19.64 18.80
C ARG A 162 -25.64 20.91 18.03
N PHE A 163 -26.91 20.98 17.63
CA PHE A 163 -27.60 22.26 17.38
C PHE A 163 -29.00 22.19 17.98
N ALA A 164 -29.09 22.55 19.27
CA ALA A 164 -30.28 23.00 20.00
C ALA A 164 -29.80 23.35 21.42
N ALA A 165 -30.06 24.50 22.04
CA ALA A 165 -30.80 25.68 21.65
C ALA A 165 -30.23 26.84 22.50
N SER A 166 -30.07 28.02 21.90
CA SER A 166 -30.10 29.27 22.65
C SER A 166 -31.56 29.58 22.97
N ALA A 167 -31.86 29.75 24.25
CA ALA A 167 -33.03 30.44 24.76
C ALA A 167 -32.57 31.33 25.92
#